data_AF-A0A7V4PDF5-F1
#
_entry.id   AF-A0A7V4PDF5-F1
#
_cell.length_a   1.000
_cell.length_b   1.000
_cell.length_c   1.000
_cell.angle_alpha   90.00
_cell.angle_beta   90.00
_cell.angle_gamma   90.00
#
_symmetry.space_group_name_H-M   'P 1'
#
loop_
_entity.id
_entity.type
_entity.pdbx_description
1 polymer ?
#
loop_
_entity_poly.entity_id
_entity_poly.type
_entity_poly.pdbx_seq_one_letter_code
_entity_poly.pdbx_strand_id
1 'polypeptide(L)'
;MNNFFIIKKSVKKLDNLAEMYSYCDETNCGEVAVCEGKKISVVGYIDQSNLTAEKFFLNDSSNPSSLKANLEVRFSGDTNTNQDIFNKFNALAKNQNNPVTVSGIISGFDMPIMGTCKRGFNLNLSDESAID
;
A
#
# COMPACT_ATOMS: atom_id res chain seq x y z
N MET A 1 -8.00 -39.21 -11.67
CA MET A 1 -7.06 -38.46 -10.81
C MET A 1 -7.16 -36.99 -11.19
N ASN A 2 -7.81 -36.17 -10.35
CA ASN A 2 -7.97 -34.74 -10.63
C ASN A 2 -6.72 -33.99 -10.16
N ASN A 3 -5.93 -33.49 -11.11
CA ASN A 3 -4.82 -32.58 -10.83
C ASN A 3 -5.37 -31.22 -10.39
N PHE A 4 -5.34 -30.95 -9.09
CA PHE A 4 -5.50 -29.60 -8.57
C PHE A 4 -4.22 -28.81 -8.87
N PHE A 5 -4.24 -28.00 -9.94
CA PHE A 5 -3.27 -26.92 -10.12
C PHE A 5 -3.60 -25.82 -9.10
N ILE A 6 -2.88 -25.80 -7.98
CA ILE A 6 -2.87 -24.63 -7.10
C ILE A 6 -2.06 -23.56 -7.82
N ILE A 7 -2.73 -22.67 -8.54
CA ILE A 7 -2.12 -21.42 -9.00
C ILE A 7 -1.89 -20.59 -7.72
N LYS A 8 -0.71 -20.72 -7.11
CA LYS A 8 -0.27 -19.75 -6.10
C LYS A 8 -0.18 -18.41 -6.82
N LYS A 9 -1.22 -17.55 -6.68
CA LYS A 9 -1.13 -16.15 -7.10
C LYS A 9 0.12 -15.57 -6.43
N SER A 10 1.15 -15.32 -7.23
CA SER A 10 2.45 -14.87 -6.76
C SER A 10 2.30 -13.44 -6.23
N VAL A 11 2.58 -13.25 -4.94
CA VAL A 11 2.68 -11.92 -4.33
C VAL A 11 4.04 -11.33 -4.71
N LYS A 12 4.06 -10.14 -5.32
CA LYS A 12 5.30 -9.43 -5.60
C LYS A 12 5.78 -8.76 -4.31
N LYS A 13 6.95 -9.15 -3.80
CA LYS A 13 7.61 -8.52 -2.66
C LYS A 13 8.50 -7.36 -3.13
N LEU A 14 8.45 -6.25 -2.43
CA LEU A 14 9.11 -4.98 -2.73
C LEU A 14 9.72 -4.45 -1.44
N ASP A 15 11.01 -4.12 -1.45
CA ASP A 15 11.77 -3.86 -0.23
C ASP A 15 11.60 -2.42 0.30
N ASN A 16 10.96 -1.56 -0.48
CA ASN A 16 10.64 -0.17 -0.14
C ASN A 16 9.60 0.43 -1.11
N LEU A 17 9.15 1.65 -0.85
CA LEU A 17 8.19 2.34 -1.70
C LEU A 17 8.79 2.72 -3.07
N ALA A 18 10.08 3.06 -3.15
CA ALA A 18 10.71 3.42 -4.42
C ALA A 18 10.72 2.25 -5.43
N GLU A 19 10.97 1.03 -4.96
CA GLU A 19 10.83 -0.19 -5.76
C GLU A 19 9.39 -0.43 -6.19
N MET A 20 8.42 -0.13 -5.33
CA MET A 20 7.00 -0.24 -5.69
C MET A 20 6.64 0.71 -6.83
N TYR A 21 6.99 2.00 -6.70
CA TYR A 21 6.75 2.97 -7.76
C TYR A 21 7.49 2.61 -9.06
N SER A 22 8.71 2.08 -8.96
CA SER A 22 9.46 1.61 -10.13
C SER A 22 8.80 0.39 -10.78
N TYR A 23 8.23 -0.52 -9.98
CA TYR A 23 7.49 -1.69 -10.47
C TYR A 23 6.18 -1.31 -11.16
N CYS A 24 5.52 -0.26 -10.68
CA CYS A 24 4.29 0.24 -11.27
C CYS A 24 4.45 0.94 -12.61
N ASP A 25 5.67 1.29 -12.99
CA ASP A 25 6.00 2.06 -14.20
C ASP A 25 5.44 3.50 -14.17
N GLU A 26 6.11 4.44 -14.84
CA GLU A 26 5.67 5.83 -15.01
C GLU A 26 4.53 5.90 -16.03
N THR A 27 3.44 5.20 -15.72
CA THR A 27 2.24 5.12 -16.57
C THR A 27 1.58 6.50 -16.66
N ASN A 28 1.13 6.88 -17.86
CA ASN A 28 0.42 8.14 -18.06
C ASN A 28 -0.96 8.11 -17.38
N CYS A 29 -1.55 9.27 -17.15
CA CYS A 29 -2.94 9.32 -16.74
C CYS A 29 -3.87 8.72 -17.80
N GLY A 30 -4.95 8.09 -17.36
CA GLY A 30 -5.89 7.37 -18.22
C GLY A 30 -5.42 5.97 -18.65
N GLU A 31 -4.19 5.57 -18.32
CA GLU A 31 -3.68 4.23 -18.62
C GLU A 31 -3.62 3.35 -17.36
N VAL A 32 -3.83 2.05 -17.55
CA VAL A 32 -3.74 1.05 -16.46
C VAL A 32 -2.29 0.62 -16.32
N ALA A 33 -1.69 0.91 -15.17
CA ALA A 33 -0.31 0.59 -14.89
C ALA A 33 -0.11 -0.92 -14.72
N VAL A 34 1.10 -1.42 -15.02
CA VAL A 34 1.38 -2.87 -15.00
C VAL A 34 1.17 -3.51 -13.63
N CYS A 35 1.29 -2.74 -12.56
CA CYS A 35 1.08 -3.23 -11.20
C CYS A 35 -0.40 -3.34 -10.82
N GLU A 36 -1.30 -2.57 -11.45
CA GLU A 36 -2.70 -2.44 -11.02
C GLU A 36 -3.44 -3.79 -10.99
N GLY A 37 -4.23 -3.99 -9.93
CA GLY A 37 -4.96 -5.23 -9.68
C GLY A 37 -4.10 -6.39 -9.16
N LYS A 38 -2.77 -6.22 -9.06
CA LYS A 38 -1.89 -7.25 -8.50
C LYS A 38 -1.81 -7.16 -6.99
N LYS A 39 -1.62 -8.32 -6.35
CA LYS A 39 -1.28 -8.39 -4.93
C LYS A 39 0.21 -8.14 -4.76
N ILE A 40 0.56 -7.07 -4.05
CA ILE A 40 1.94 -6.73 -3.70
C ILE A 40 2.15 -6.79 -2.19
N SER A 41 3.40 -6.87 -1.78
CA SER A 41 3.88 -6.73 -0.40
C SER A 41 4.98 -5.69 -0.42
N VAL A 42 4.83 -4.61 0.34
CA VAL A 42 5.76 -3.48 0.34
C VAL A 42 6.16 -3.09 1.76
N VAL A 43 7.42 -2.76 1.95
CA VAL A 43 7.96 -2.30 3.23
C VAL A 43 7.90 -0.77 3.31
N GLY A 44 7.49 -0.23 4.46
CA GLY A 44 7.45 1.22 4.70
C GLY A 44 7.28 1.57 6.16
N TYR A 45 7.43 2.86 6.47
CA TYR A 45 7.26 3.42 7.81
C TYR A 45 5.87 4.01 7.96
N ILE A 46 5.25 3.78 9.11
CA ILE A 46 3.91 4.26 9.38
C ILE A 46 3.92 5.78 9.62
N ASP A 47 3.10 6.52 8.85
CA ASP A 47 2.77 7.91 9.19
C ASP A 47 1.63 7.94 10.23
N GLN A 48 2.00 8.08 11.50
CA GLN A 48 1.04 8.17 12.59
C GLN A 48 0.17 9.44 12.50
N SER A 49 0.66 10.52 11.87
CA SER A 49 -0.06 11.80 11.81
C SER A 49 -1.26 11.77 10.85
N ASN A 50 -1.26 10.84 9.89
CA ASN A 50 -2.30 10.68 8.88
C ASN A 50 -3.07 9.35 9.02
N LEU A 51 -3.11 8.78 10.23
CA LEU A 51 -3.88 7.58 10.54
C LEU A 51 -5.36 7.93 10.79
N THR A 52 -6.26 7.24 10.08
CA THR A 52 -7.72 7.35 10.23
C THR A 52 -8.34 5.95 10.30
N ALA A 53 -9.64 5.88 10.62
CA ALA A 53 -10.38 4.62 10.64
C ALA A 53 -10.58 3.96 9.26
N GLU A 54 -10.20 4.63 8.17
CA GLU A 54 -10.41 4.16 6.79
C GLU A 54 -9.11 4.00 6.00
N LYS A 55 -8.04 4.67 6.45
CA LYS A 55 -6.77 4.72 5.73
C LYS A 55 -5.60 5.16 6.60
N PHE A 56 -4.40 4.89 6.11
CA PHE A 56 -3.14 5.43 6.61
C PHE A 56 -2.16 5.68 5.47
N PHE A 57 -0.98 6.21 5.79
CA PHE A 57 0.11 6.39 4.85
C PHE A 57 1.35 5.61 5.27
N LEU A 58 2.02 5.00 4.29
CA LEU A 58 3.39 4.52 4.42
C LEU A 58 4.35 5.54 3.84
N ASN A 59 5.49 5.71 4.49
CA ASN A 59 6.61 6.55 4.08
C ASN A 59 7.84 5.69 3.79
N ASP A 60 8.70 6.17 2.91
CA ASP A 60 9.97 5.50 2.57
C ASP A 60 11.08 5.72 3.63
N SER A 61 10.85 6.59 4.62
CA SER A 61 11.73 6.72 5.78
C SER A 61 10.97 6.98 7.06
N SER A 62 11.60 6.69 8.20
CA SER A 62 11.08 7.01 9.53
C SER A 62 11.03 8.51 9.82
N ASN A 63 11.64 9.35 8.97
CA ASN A 63 11.61 10.79 9.13
C ASN A 63 10.42 11.39 8.34
N PRO A 64 9.33 11.82 9.01
CA PRO A 64 8.16 12.38 8.34
C PRO A 64 8.44 13.72 7.63
N SER A 65 9.55 14.40 7.96
CA SER A 65 9.97 15.65 7.30
C SER A 65 10.75 15.40 6.01
N SER A 66 11.04 14.15 5.65
CA SER A 66 11.69 13.85 4.38
C SER A 66 10.67 13.92 3.24
N LEU A 67 10.98 14.70 2.18
CA LEU A 67 10.17 14.80 0.96
C LEU A 67 10.25 13.51 0.13
N LYS A 68 9.81 12.39 0.69
CA LYS A 68 9.93 11.06 0.08
C LYS A 68 8.59 10.58 -0.44
N ALA A 69 8.61 9.45 -1.16
CA ALA A 69 7.41 8.81 -1.67
C ALA A 69 6.51 8.36 -0.51
N ASN A 70 5.21 8.63 -0.65
CA ASN A 70 4.17 8.23 0.29
C ASN A 70 3.24 7.25 -0.43
N LEU A 71 2.71 6.26 0.28
CA LEU A 71 1.69 5.36 -0.24
C LEU A 71 0.46 5.42 0.65
N GLU A 72 -0.68 5.83 0.09
CA GLU A 72 -1.96 5.71 0.77
C GLU A 72 -2.38 4.24 0.82
N VAL A 73 -2.72 3.77 2.02
CA VAL A 73 -3.23 2.43 2.25
C VAL A 73 -4.66 2.55 2.75
N ARG A 74 -5.60 1.93 2.04
CA ARG A 74 -7.03 2.00 2.29
C ARG A 74 -7.58 0.69 2.82
N PHE A 75 -8.50 0.79 3.78
CA PHE A 75 -9.22 -0.37 4.28
C PHE A 75 -10.42 -0.65 3.38
N SER A 76 -10.60 -1.91 3.01
CA SER A 76 -11.62 -2.36 2.08
C SER A 76 -12.48 -3.50 2.65
N GLY A 77 -12.37 -3.74 3.96
CA GLY A 77 -13.18 -4.72 4.70
C GLY A 77 -14.48 -4.10 5.23
N ASP A 78 -15.21 -4.91 6.01
CA ASP A 78 -16.37 -4.43 6.76
C ASP A 78 -15.95 -3.58 7.98
N THR A 79 -16.93 -3.03 8.71
CA THR A 79 -16.66 -2.17 9.88
C THR A 79 -15.79 -2.85 10.94
N ASN A 80 -16.00 -4.14 11.20
CA ASN A 80 -15.22 -4.86 12.22
C ASN A 80 -13.80 -5.12 11.70
N THR A 81 -13.68 -5.60 10.46
CA THR A 81 -12.37 -5.83 9.82
C THR A 81 -11.55 -4.54 9.75
N ASN A 82 -12.15 -3.42 9.39
CA ASN A 82 -11.47 -2.13 9.33
C ASN A 82 -11.02 -1.67 10.72
N GLN A 83 -11.83 -1.94 11.76
CA GLN A 83 -11.46 -1.65 13.15
C GLN A 83 -10.27 -2.50 13.61
N ASP A 84 -10.23 -3.78 13.24
CA ASP A 84 -9.12 -4.70 13.56
C ASP A 84 -7.82 -4.24 12.87
N ILE A 85 -7.89 -3.93 11.57
CA ILE A 85 -6.76 -3.34 10.82
C ILE A 85 -6.27 -2.05 11.49
N PHE A 86 -7.19 -1.15 11.86
CA PHE A 86 -6.86 0.09 12.56
C PHE A 86 -6.15 -0.18 13.89
N ASN A 87 -6.65 -1.12 14.69
CA ASN A 87 -6.09 -1.46 15.99
C ASN A 87 -4.68 -2.04 15.87
N LYS A 88 -4.48 -2.99 14.94
CA LYS A 88 -3.17 -3.55 14.61
C LYS A 88 -2.19 -2.45 14.19
N PHE A 89 -2.64 -1.57 13.31
CA PHE A 89 -1.81 -0.48 12.80
C PHE A 89 -1.46 0.55 13.87
N ASN A 90 -2.42 0.97 14.69
CA ASN A 90 -2.21 1.90 15.80
C ASN A 90 -1.24 1.33 16.86
N ALA A 91 -1.22 0.00 17.05
CA ALA A 91 -0.24 -0.65 17.92
C ALA A 91 1.18 -0.59 17.32
N LEU A 92 1.32 -0.86 16.02
CA LEU A 92 2.62 -0.82 15.31
C LEU A 92 3.16 0.62 15.17
N ALA A 93 2.28 1.59 14.92
CA ALA A 93 2.61 3.01 14.73
C ALA A 93 3.37 3.62 15.93
N LYS A 94 3.20 3.07 17.13
CA LYS A 94 3.90 3.52 18.34
C LYS A 94 5.42 3.33 18.26
N ASN A 95 5.90 2.45 17.39
CA ASN A 95 7.33 2.21 17.13
C ASN A 95 7.74 2.81 15.78
N GLN A 96 7.73 4.14 15.66
CA GLN A 96 7.98 4.88 14.41
C GLN A 96 9.35 4.59 13.74
N ASN A 97 10.30 3.99 14.45
CA ASN A 97 11.62 3.63 13.93
C ASN A 97 11.66 2.26 13.23
N ASN A 98 10.60 1.46 13.33
CA ASN A 98 10.54 0.15 12.73
C ASN A 98 9.66 0.18 11.48
N PRO A 99 10.18 -0.22 10.31
CA PRO A 99 9.34 -0.38 9.14
C PRO A 99 8.40 -1.58 9.33
N VAL A 100 7.27 -1.54 8.65
CA VAL A 100 6.29 -2.63 8.58
C VAL A 100 6.20 -3.13 7.15
N THR A 101 5.84 -4.40 6.99
CA THR A 101 5.52 -4.98 5.70
C THR A 101 4.01 -4.99 5.52
N VAL A 102 3.52 -4.42 4.43
CA VAL A 102 2.09 -4.34 4.13
C VAL A 102 1.78 -5.00 2.80
N SER A 103 0.84 -5.95 2.82
CA SER A 103 0.37 -6.66 1.65
C SER A 103 -1.04 -6.24 1.25
N GLY A 104 -1.28 -6.02 -0.05
CA GLY A 104 -2.59 -5.61 -0.52
C GLY A 104 -2.73 -5.62 -2.03
N ILE A 105 -3.92 -5.25 -2.52
CA ILE A 105 -4.18 -5.09 -3.97
C ILE A 105 -3.91 -3.63 -4.34
N ILE A 106 -2.98 -3.41 -5.26
CA ILE A 106 -2.67 -2.05 -5.72
C ILE A 106 -3.70 -1.55 -6.73
N SER A 107 -4.04 -0.28 -6.65
CA SER A 107 -4.93 0.40 -7.60
C SER A 107 -4.36 1.76 -7.97
N GLY A 108 -4.50 2.13 -9.24
CA GLY A 108 -4.09 3.43 -9.75
C GLY A 108 -5.22 4.44 -9.75
N PHE A 109 -4.86 5.72 -9.70
CA PHE A 109 -5.79 6.83 -9.87
C PHE A 109 -5.07 8.01 -10.55
N ASP A 110 -5.84 8.86 -11.20
CA ASP A 110 -5.30 10.04 -11.87
C ASP A 110 -5.27 11.22 -10.89
N MET A 111 -4.07 11.74 -10.62
CA MET A 111 -3.86 12.89 -9.75
C MET A 111 -3.70 14.16 -10.61
N PRO A 112 -4.67 15.08 -10.58
CA PRO A 112 -4.54 16.34 -11.28
C PRO A 112 -3.43 17.17 -10.62
N ILE A 113 -2.50 17.68 -11.43
CA ILE A 113 -1.47 18.63 -11.01
C ILE A 113 -1.54 19.86 -11.92
N MET A 114 -0.96 20.99 -11.53
CA MET A 114 -1.16 22.25 -12.25
C MET A 114 -0.79 22.14 -13.74
N GLY A 115 -1.80 22.10 -14.61
CA GLY A 115 -1.66 22.00 -16.06
C GLY A 115 -1.32 20.61 -16.61
N THR A 116 -1.24 19.57 -15.78
CA THR A 116 -0.95 18.21 -16.22
C THR A 116 -1.56 17.17 -15.26
N CYS A 117 -1.24 15.90 -15.44
CA CYS A 117 -1.73 14.83 -14.60
C CYS A 117 -0.59 13.85 -14.30
N LYS A 118 -0.61 13.28 -13.09
CA LYS A 118 0.30 12.21 -12.69
C LYS A 118 -0.49 10.99 -12.22
N ARG A 119 -0.07 9.79 -12.63
CA ARG A 119 -0.63 8.54 -12.10
C ARG A 119 -0.18 8.37 -10.64
N GLY A 120 -1.14 8.21 -9.75
CA GLY A 120 -0.95 7.88 -8.34
C GLY A 120 -1.37 6.45 -8.04
N PHE A 121 -0.92 5.90 -6.91
CA PHE A 121 -1.25 4.55 -6.49
C PHE A 121 -1.71 4.51 -5.03
N ASN A 122 -2.65 3.61 -4.74
CA ASN A 122 -3.04 3.24 -3.38
C ASN A 122 -2.99 1.72 -3.22
N LEU A 123 -2.86 1.27 -1.98
CA LEU A 123 -2.89 -0.14 -1.63
C LEU A 123 -4.18 -0.45 -0.87
N ASN A 124 -4.98 -1.39 -1.38
CA ASN A 124 -6.20 -1.82 -0.74
C ASN A 124 -5.95 -3.04 0.14
N LEU A 125 -6.26 -2.88 1.42
CA LEU A 125 -6.08 -3.85 2.49
C LEU A 125 -7.45 -4.39 2.90
N SER A 126 -7.58 -5.71 2.96
CA SER A 126 -8.86 -6.38 3.23
C SER A 126 -8.86 -7.17 4.54
N ASP A 127 -7.71 -7.28 5.22
CA ASP A 127 -7.57 -8.05 6.45
C ASP A 127 -6.32 -7.62 7.23
N GLU A 128 -6.31 -7.77 8.56
CA GLU A 128 -5.17 -7.40 9.41
C GLU A 128 -3.96 -8.33 9.25
N SER A 129 -4.17 -9.58 8.82
CA SER A 129 -3.08 -10.54 8.58
C SER A 129 -2.19 -10.16 7.41
N ALA A 130 -2.52 -9.08 6.70
CA ALA A 130 -1.70 -8.52 5.63
C ALA A 130 -0.65 -7.50 6.14
N ILE A 131 -0.52 -7.33 7.47
CA ILE A 131 0.42 -6.42 8.10
C ILE A 131 1.37 -7.21 9.01
N ASP A 132 2.67 -7.21 8.66
CA ASP A 132 3.75 -7.87 9.40
C ASP A 132 4.77 -6.85 9.95
#